data_AF-A0A4S2KGY0-F1
#
_entry.id   AF-A0A4S2KGY0-F1
#
_cell.length_a   1.000
_cell.length_b   1.000
_cell.length_c   1.000
_cell.angle_alpha   90.00
_cell.angle_beta   90.00
_cell.angle_gamma   90.00
#
_symmetry.space_group_name_H-M   'P 1'
#
loop_
_entity.id
_entity.type
_entity.pdbx_description
1 polymer ?
#
loop_
_entity_poly.entity_id
_entity_poly.type
_entity_poly.pdbx_seq_one_letter_code
_entity_poly.pdbx_strand_id
1 'polypeptide(L)'
;RTKKFNHRLSSARISVERSIGLLKGRWRYLLDKLPMTRTNLIPYYIITCCVLHNICLLRNDRIEIPIIVPEQLHEMAPLGITNALKEEGNFKRNRLMEIISNDDFERRNN
;
A
#
# COMPACT_ATOMS: atom_id res chain seq x y z
N ARG A 1 -5.29 -15.97 16.76
CA ARG A 1 -4.57 -14.68 16.77
C ARG A 1 -3.92 -14.35 15.42
N THR A 2 -3.09 -15.24 14.86
CA THR A 2 -2.38 -15.01 13.57
C THR A 2 -3.32 -14.81 12.38
N LYS A 3 -4.41 -15.58 12.28
CA LYS A 3 -5.45 -15.39 11.24
C LYS A 3 -6.05 -13.97 11.26
N LYS A 4 -6.37 -13.44 12.45
CA LYS A 4 -6.93 -12.09 12.62
C LYS A 4 -5.91 -11.01 12.25
N PHE A 5 -4.64 -11.19 12.65
CA PHE A 5 -3.55 -10.29 12.28
C PHE A 5 -3.36 -10.25 10.75
N ASN A 6 -3.28 -11.43 10.11
CA ASN A 6 -3.13 -11.53 8.66
C ASN A 6 -4.32 -10.91 7.92
N HIS A 7 -5.53 -11.10 8.42
CA HIS A 7 -6.73 -10.48 7.85
C HIS A 7 -6.67 -8.95 7.93
N ARG A 8 -6.33 -8.38 9.10
CA ARG A 8 -6.17 -6.93 9.27
C ARG A 8 -5.07 -6.37 8.37
N LEU A 9 -3.91 -7.04 8.33
CA LEU A 9 -2.79 -6.65 7.48
C LEU A 9 -3.17 -6.68 5.99
N SER A 10 -3.85 -7.74 5.55
CA SER A 10 -4.35 -7.86 4.17
C SER A 10 -5.38 -6.77 3.84
N SER A 11 -6.32 -6.50 4.75
CA SER A 11 -7.31 -5.43 4.59
C SER A 11 -6.66 -4.05 4.46
N ALA A 12 -5.69 -3.74 5.32
CA ALA A 12 -4.92 -2.49 5.24
C ALA A 12 -4.15 -2.39 3.91
N ARG A 13 -3.49 -3.49 3.48
CA ARG A 13 -2.79 -3.55 2.18
C ARG A 13 -3.73 -3.26 1.03
N ILE A 14 -4.91 -3.87 1.00
CA ILE A 14 -5.92 -3.64 -0.06
C ILE A 14 -6.32 -2.17 -0.12
N SER A 15 -6.54 -1.52 1.02
CA SER A 15 -6.89 -0.09 1.08
C SER A 15 -5.77 0.80 0.52
N VAL A 16 -4.52 0.51 0.89
CA VAL A 16 -3.34 1.23 0.39
C VAL A 16 -3.16 1.02 -1.12
N GLU A 17 -3.25 -0.22 -1.59
CA GLU A 17 -3.10 -0.56 -3.01
C GLU A 17 -4.18 0.11 -3.87
N ARG A 18 -5.44 0.10 -3.42
CA ARG A 18 -6.53 0.82 -4.09
C ARG A 18 -6.23 2.32 -4.18
N SER A 19 -5.80 2.94 -3.07
CA SER A 19 -5.48 4.37 -3.04
C SER A 19 -4.32 4.72 -3.98
N ILE A 20 -3.27 3.90 -4.01
CA ILE A 20 -2.14 4.06 -4.94
C ILE A 20 -2.59 3.86 -6.40
N GLY A 21 -3.47 2.90 -6.67
CA GLY A 21 -4.04 2.67 -8.00
C GLY A 21 -4.81 3.90 -8.50
N LEU A 22 -5.66 4.49 -7.65
CA LEU A 22 -6.41 5.71 -7.98
C LEU A 22 -5.48 6.92 -8.17
N LEU A 23 -4.45 7.06 -7.32
CA LEU A 23 -3.44 8.11 -7.44
C LEU A 23 -2.74 8.00 -8.81
N LYS A 24 -2.28 6.81 -9.18
CA LYS A 24 -1.62 6.56 -10.47
C LYS A 24 -2.55 6.79 -11.67
N GLY A 25 -3.82 6.42 -11.56
CA GLY A 25 -4.82 6.66 -12.61
C GLY A 25 -5.11 8.16 -12.80
N ARG A 26 -5.19 8.92 -11.71
CA ARG A 26 -5.40 10.39 -11.73
C ARG A 26 -4.18 11.12 -12.26
N TRP A 27 -3.00 10.81 -11.72
CA TRP A 27 -1.73 11.37 -12.15
C TRP A 27 -1.00 10.36 -13.04
N ARG A 28 -1.46 10.22 -14.29
CA ARG A 28 -0.84 9.33 -15.30
C ARG A 28 0.66 9.55 -15.47
N TYR A 29 1.15 10.74 -15.13
CA TYR A 29 2.57 11.09 -15.10
C TYR A 29 3.40 10.28 -14.08
N LEU A 30 2.76 9.64 -13.09
CA LEU A 30 3.37 8.68 -12.17
C LEU A 30 3.45 7.25 -12.75
N LEU A 31 2.79 6.97 -13.88
CA LEU A 31 2.80 5.65 -14.53
C LEU A 31 4.01 5.43 -15.43
N ASP A 32 4.68 6.50 -15.86
CA ASP A 32 5.87 6.47 -16.69
C ASP A 32 7.07 7.10 -15.95
N LYS A 33 8.25 7.10 -16.58
CA LYS A 33 9.42 7.83 -16.10
C LYS A 33 9.05 9.30 -16.00
N LEU A 34 9.01 9.83 -14.78
CA LEU A 34 8.93 11.26 -14.50
C LEU A 34 10.07 11.95 -15.26
N PRO A 35 9.84 12.75 -16.33
CA PRO A 35 10.90 13.53 -16.98
C PRO A 35 11.28 14.72 -16.08
N MET A 36 11.77 14.40 -14.89
CA MET A 36 12.29 15.36 -13.92
C MET A 36 13.78 15.09 -13.71
N THR A 37 14.58 16.04 -14.17
CA THR A 37 16.04 16.00 -14.05
C THR A 37 16.52 16.25 -12.61
N ARG A 38 15.71 16.98 -11.81
CA ARG A 38 15.99 17.28 -10.41
C ARG A 38 15.41 16.22 -9.48
N THR A 39 16.15 15.14 -9.27
CA THR A 39 15.71 13.99 -8.46
C THR A 39 15.40 14.35 -6.99
N ASN A 40 16.05 15.38 -6.45
CA ASN A 40 15.80 15.91 -5.11
C ASN A 40 14.39 16.47 -4.92
N LEU A 41 13.68 16.79 -6.01
CA LEU A 41 12.30 17.29 -5.96
C LEU A 41 11.25 16.18 -6.07
N ILE A 42 11.65 14.95 -6.39
CA ILE A 42 10.72 13.82 -6.61
C ILE A 42 9.86 13.57 -5.36
N PRO A 43 10.42 13.57 -4.13
CA PRO A 43 9.60 13.38 -2.93
C PRO A 43 8.52 14.45 -2.77
N TYR A 44 8.87 15.72 -3.00
CA TYR A 44 7.92 16.84 -2.93
C TYR A 44 6.81 16.71 -3.97
N TYR A 45 7.15 16.26 -5.18
CA TYR A 45 6.18 16.00 -6.23
C TYR A 45 5.18 14.90 -5.83
N ILE A 46 5.68 13.79 -5.30
CA ILE A 46 4.85 12.68 -4.81
C ILE A 46 3.91 13.15 -3.68
N ILE A 47 4.43 13.87 -2.70
CA ILE A 47 3.63 14.43 -1.59
C ILE A 47 2.55 15.36 -2.13
N THR A 48 2.88 16.21 -3.09
CA THR A 48 1.92 17.12 -3.72
C THR A 48 0.80 16.36 -4.40
N CYS A 49 1.11 15.29 -5.16
CA CYS A 49 0.08 14.41 -5.74
C CYS A 49 -0.82 13.79 -4.65
N CYS A 50 -0.26 13.34 -3.53
CA CYS A 50 -1.05 12.81 -2.41
C CYS A 50 -1.97 13.86 -1.77
N VAL A 51 -1.47 15.08 -1.55
CA VAL A 51 -2.28 16.18 -1.00
C VAL A 51 -3.43 16.53 -1.93
N LEU A 52 -3.15 16.69 -3.23
CA LEU A 52 -4.17 16.97 -4.24
C LEU A 52 -5.18 15.82 -4.34
N HIS A 53 -4.74 14.57 -4.22
CA HIS A 53 -5.63 13.40 -4.20
C HIS A 53 -6.63 13.47 -3.06
N ASN A 54 -6.15 13.77 -1.87
CA ASN A 54 -7.00 13.90 -0.69
C ASN A 54 -8.00 15.04 -0.86
N ILE A 55 -7.59 16.17 -1.44
CA ILE A 55 -8.50 17.28 -1.77
C ILE A 55 -9.61 16.81 -2.71
N CYS A 56 -9.29 16.09 -3.80
CA CYS A 56 -10.28 15.54 -4.71
C CYS A 56 -11.26 14.58 -4.01
N LEU A 57 -10.74 13.68 -3.15
CA LEU A 57 -11.57 12.76 -2.36
C LEU A 57 -12.55 13.52 -1.45
N LEU A 58 -12.07 14.55 -0.73
CA LEU A 58 -12.88 15.38 0.16
C LEU A 58 -13.96 16.16 -0.59
N ARG A 59 -13.68 16.56 -1.84
CA ARG A 59 -14.65 17.24 -2.72
C ARG A 59 -15.59 16.26 -3.43
N ASN A 60 -15.46 14.96 -3.17
CA ASN A 60 -16.15 13.90 -3.91
C ASN A 60 -15.95 14.01 -5.44
N ASP A 61 -14.85 14.64 -5.86
CA ASP A 61 -14.36 14.64 -7.23
C ASP A 61 -13.74 13.28 -7.46
N ARG A 62 -14.55 12.34 -7.95
CA ARG A 62 -14.12 10.99 -8.27
C ARG A 62 -13.74 10.95 -9.74
N ILE A 63 -12.55 10.43 -10.03
CA ILE A 63 -12.26 10.11 -11.42
C ILE A 63 -12.87 8.76 -11.71
N GLU A 64 -13.77 8.76 -12.68
CA GLU A 64 -14.23 7.58 -13.40
C GLU A 64 -13.11 7.15 -14.36
N ILE A 65 -11.98 6.69 -13.81
CA ILE A 65 -10.98 6.02 -14.64
C ILE A 65 -11.69 4.71 -14.97
N PRO A 66 -11.95 4.37 -16.26
CA PRO A 66 -12.22 2.98 -16.58
C PRO A 66 -10.99 2.26 -16.05
N ILE A 67 -11.18 1.47 -14.99
CA ILE A 67 -10.12 0.62 -14.49
C ILE A 67 -9.90 -0.32 -15.66
N ILE A 68 -8.96 0.01 -16.54
CA ILE A 68 -8.37 -0.94 -17.45
C ILE A 68 -7.61 -1.83 -16.49
N VAL A 69 -8.33 -2.77 -15.89
CA VAL A 69 -7.75 -3.96 -15.35
C VAL A 69 -7.07 -4.53 -16.58
N PRO A 70 -5.73 -4.49 -16.68
CA PRO A 70 -5.11 -5.18 -17.79
C PRO A 70 -5.65 -6.60 -17.71
N GLU A 71 -6.17 -7.12 -18.82
CA GLU A 71 -6.83 -8.44 -18.86
C GLU A 71 -5.94 -9.53 -18.27
N GLN A 72 -4.65 -9.29 -18.33
CA GLN A 72 -3.63 -9.85 -17.47
C GLN A 72 -3.37 -8.87 -16.31
N LEU A 73 -3.96 -9.12 -15.14
CA LEU A 73 -3.21 -8.84 -13.93
C LEU A 73 -1.86 -9.50 -14.17
N HIS A 74 -0.74 -8.78 -14.00
CA HIS A 74 0.50 -9.49 -13.74
C HIS A 74 0.17 -10.32 -12.50
N GLU A 75 -0.23 -11.58 -12.70
CA GLU A 75 -0.12 -12.59 -11.67
C GLU A 75 1.36 -12.53 -11.37
N MET A 76 1.69 -11.79 -10.31
CA MET A 76 2.97 -11.95 -9.67
C MET A 76 2.92 -13.40 -9.24
N ALA A 77 3.43 -14.28 -10.11
CA ALA A 77 3.63 -15.67 -9.77
C ALA A 77 4.30 -15.62 -8.41
N PRO A 78 3.79 -16.39 -7.42
CA PRO A 78 4.43 -16.41 -6.12
C PRO A 78 5.90 -16.63 -6.40
N LEU A 79 6.73 -15.64 -6.01
CA LEU A 79 8.17 -15.77 -6.15
C LEU A 79 8.51 -17.15 -5.58
N GLY A 80 9.38 -17.91 -6.24
CA GLY A 80 9.85 -19.18 -5.70
C GLY A 80 10.62 -18.92 -4.41
N ILE A 81 9.91 -18.71 -3.30
CA ILE A 81 10.48 -18.39 -2.01
C ILE A 81 10.90 -19.72 -1.39
N THR A 82 12.17 -19.83 -1.00
CA THR A 82 12.67 -21.00 -0.27
C THR A 82 11.89 -21.17 1.03
N ASN A 83 11.78 -22.41 1.53
CA ASN A 83 11.12 -22.66 2.81
C ASN A 83 11.75 -21.83 3.95
N ALA A 84 13.07 -21.63 3.92
CA ALA A 84 13.79 -20.79 4.87
C ALA A 84 13.30 -19.33 4.85
N LEU A 85 13.17 -18.70 3.68
CA LEU A 85 12.67 -17.32 3.57
C LEU A 85 11.19 -17.21 3.98
N LYS A 86 10.39 -18.25 3.73
CA LYS A 86 9.00 -18.33 4.19
C LYS A 86 8.92 -18.40 5.71
N GLU A 87 9.77 -19.20 6.34
CA GLU A 87 9.89 -19.31 7.80
C GLU A 87 10.36 -18.00 8.42
N GLU A 88 11.36 -17.35 7.83
CA GLU A 88 11.84 -16.04 8.27
C GLU A 88 10.72 -14.98 8.21
N GLY A 89 9.95 -14.96 7.12
CA GLY A 89 8.78 -14.09 6.99
C GLY A 89 7.71 -14.37 8.06
N ASN A 90 7.51 -15.65 8.42
CA ASN A 90 6.58 -16.02 9.50
C ASN A 90 7.08 -15.58 10.87
N PHE A 91 8.38 -15.75 11.14
CA PHE A 91 9.00 -15.32 12.39
C PHE A 91 8.85 -13.80 12.60
N LYS A 92 9.23 -13.01 11.59
CA LYS A 92 9.08 -11.54 11.62
C LYS A 92 7.63 -11.13 11.88
N ARG A 93 6.67 -11.82 11.24
CA ARG A 93 5.24 -11.52 11.39
C ARG A 93 4.71 -11.86 12.78
N ASN A 94 5.14 -12.99 13.35
CA ASN A 94 4.76 -13.37 14.71
C ASN A 94 5.29 -12.36 15.73
N ARG A 95 6.55 -11.94 15.59
CA ARG A 95 7.13 -10.89 16.44
C ARG A 95 6.36 -9.57 16.37
N LEU A 96 5.97 -9.12 15.18
CA LEU A 96 5.14 -7.92 15.02
C LEU A 96 3.78 -8.07 15.72
N MET A 97 3.17 -9.25 15.61
CA MET A 97 1.88 -9.51 16.26
C MET A 97 1.99 -9.47 17.78
N GLU A 98 3.08 -9.94 18.36
CA GLU A 98 3.36 -9.85 19.80
C GLU A 98 3.51 -8.39 20.24
N ILE A 99 4.38 -7.63 19.56
CA ILE A 99 4.62 -6.21 19.89
C ILE A 99 3.31 -5.41 19.85
N ILE A 100 2.56 -5.50 18.75
CA ILE A 100 1.31 -4.75 18.58
C ILE A 100 0.27 -5.20 19.61
N SER A 101 0.23 -6.49 19.96
CA SER A 101 -0.73 -6.95 20.96
C SER A 101 -0.40 -6.46 22.37
N ASN A 102 0.88 -6.33 22.72
CA ASN A 102 1.30 -5.80 24.01
C ASN A 102 1.02 -4.30 24.07
N ASP A 103 1.29 -3.56 22.99
CA ASP A 103 0.98 -2.13 22.88
C ASP A 103 -0.54 -1.87 22.97
N ASP A 104 -1.36 -2.69 22.28
CA ASP A 104 -2.83 -2.64 22.36
C ASP A 104 -3.36 -2.97 23.77
N PHE A 105 -2.62 -3.74 24.58
CA PHE A 105 -2.97 -4.06 25.96
C PHE A 105 -2.63 -2.90 26.89
N GLU A 106 -1.44 -2.31 26.75
CA GLU A 106 -1.04 -1.14 27.52
C GLU A 106 -1.97 0.07 27.26
N ARG A 107 -2.34 0.32 26.00
CA ARG A 107 -3.28 1.40 25.64
C ARG A 107 -4.72 1.18 26.13
N ARG A 108 -5.11 -0.03 26.49
CA ARG A 108 -6.45 -0.33 27.02
C ARG A 108 -6.52 -0.31 28.54
N ASN A 109 -5.37 -0.41 29.20
CA ASN A 109 -5.24 -0.43 30.66
C ASN A 109 -4.71 0.89 31.23
N ASN A 110 -4.39 1.86 30.37
CA ASN A 110 -4.25 3.28 30.68
C ASN A 110 -5.50 4.03 30.18
#